data_AF-A0A377PGW3-F1
#
_entry.id   AF-A0A377PGW3-F1
#
_cell.length_a   1.000
_cell.length_b   1.000
_cell.length_c   1.000
_cell.angle_alpha   90.00
_cell.angle_beta   90.00
_cell.angle_gamma   90.00
#
_symmetry.space_group_name_H-M   'P 1'
#
loop_
_entity.id
_entity.type
_entity.pdbx_description
1 polymer ?
#
loop_
_entity_poly.entity_id
_entity_poly.type
_entity_poly.pdbx_seq_one_letter_code
_entity_poly.pdbx_strand_id
1 'polypeptide(L)'
;MSVKGLEQAILNLNSLSRIMVPTATAQAVNRVAARAISHSTRKVAKEARVDDNRRKGLPVKLVRQRARLRKAKPDRPIASIKINRGNLPAIKLGAARVRLSRRREAKHGKGSVLKVGPYTFRNAFIQQLANGRWQVMRRVGRARYPIDVVKVPLSGPLTEAFMASSSQLIDSDMPKELASALKNQLRLHIKR
;
A
#
# COMPACT_ATOMS: atom_id res chain seq x y z
N MET A 1 56.73 0.44 24.60
CA MET A 1 56.62 1.14 23.31
C MET A 1 55.14 1.42 23.03
N SER A 2 54.67 2.61 23.40
CA SER A 2 53.32 3.08 23.03
C SER A 2 53.28 3.29 21.52
N VAL A 3 52.44 2.56 20.81
CA VAL A 3 52.30 2.68 19.35
C VAL A 3 51.63 4.02 19.07
N LYS A 4 52.40 5.01 18.61
CA LYS A 4 51.89 6.33 18.22
C LYS A 4 50.76 6.15 17.19
N GLY A 5 49.60 6.75 17.47
CA GLY A 5 48.43 6.70 16.57
C GLY A 5 47.44 5.58 16.83
N LEU A 6 47.72 4.66 17.76
CA LEU A 6 46.79 3.57 18.09
C LEU A 6 45.51 4.11 18.78
N GLU A 7 45.62 5.12 19.63
CA GLU A 7 44.47 5.84 20.21
C GLU A 7 43.63 6.55 19.14
N GLN A 8 44.28 7.20 18.15
CA GLN A 8 43.59 7.88 17.05
C GLN A 8 42.84 6.87 16.16
N ALA A 9 43.45 5.71 15.88
CA ALA A 9 42.81 4.63 15.15
C ALA A 9 41.60 4.07 15.91
N ILE A 10 41.71 3.90 17.23
CA ILE A 10 40.59 3.48 18.09
C ILE A 10 39.46 4.52 18.09
N LEU A 11 39.78 5.81 18.20
CA LEU A 11 38.79 6.89 18.14
C LEU A 11 38.06 6.93 16.79
N ASN A 12 38.78 6.73 15.69
CA ASN A 12 38.21 6.65 14.34
C ASN A 12 37.31 5.41 14.17
N LEU A 13 37.73 4.24 14.68
CA LEU A 13 36.89 3.04 14.64
C LEU A 13 35.63 3.19 15.51
N ASN A 14 35.74 3.85 16.66
CA ASN A 14 34.62 4.11 17.54
C ASN A 14 33.63 5.13 16.94
N SER A 15 34.11 6.17 16.24
CA SER A 15 33.26 7.12 15.54
C SER A 15 32.53 6.49 14.35
N LEU A 16 33.21 5.59 13.61
CA LEU A 16 32.60 4.75 12.59
C LEU A 16 31.48 3.89 13.18
N SER A 17 31.75 3.17 14.27
CA SER A 17 30.74 2.33 14.93
C SER A 17 29.50 3.12 15.40
N ARG A 18 29.70 4.29 16.01
CA ARG A 18 28.60 5.08 16.61
C ARG A 18 27.75 5.84 15.60
N ILE A 19 28.31 6.28 14.48
CA ILE A 19 27.61 7.15 13.52
C ILE A 19 27.30 6.41 12.23
N MET A 20 28.29 5.72 11.67
CA MET A 20 28.20 5.10 10.35
C MET A 20 27.23 3.92 10.35
N VAL A 21 27.39 3.01 11.30
CA VAL A 21 26.59 1.77 11.36
C VAL A 21 25.11 2.09 11.57
N PRO A 22 24.69 2.91 12.55
CA PRO A 22 23.27 3.21 12.74
C PRO A 22 22.67 3.98 11.55
N THR A 23 23.45 4.84 10.91
CA THR A 23 23.02 5.56 9.70
C THR A 23 22.81 4.61 8.53
N ALA A 24 23.76 3.68 8.29
CA ALA A 24 23.64 2.67 7.25
C ALA A 24 22.43 1.73 7.51
N THR A 25 22.26 1.29 8.75
CA THR A 25 21.14 0.45 9.16
C THR A 25 19.80 1.15 8.92
N ALA A 26 19.66 2.41 9.34
CA ALA A 26 18.45 3.19 9.10
C ALA A 26 18.17 3.35 7.58
N GLN A 27 19.20 3.55 6.76
CA GLN A 27 19.06 3.64 5.30
C GLN A 27 18.58 2.32 4.68
N ALA A 28 19.18 1.19 5.07
CA ALA A 28 18.82 -0.13 4.57
C ALA A 28 17.37 -0.49 4.95
N VAL A 29 17.02 -0.33 6.23
CA VAL A 29 15.65 -0.59 6.74
C VAL A 29 14.62 0.27 6.00
N ASN A 30 14.92 1.55 5.76
CA ASN A 30 14.05 2.44 5.00
C ASN A 30 13.83 1.99 3.55
N ARG A 31 14.88 1.47 2.89
CA ARG A 31 14.77 0.96 1.52
C ARG A 31 13.94 -0.32 1.46
N VAL A 32 14.20 -1.27 2.35
CA VAL A 32 13.43 -2.52 2.42
C VAL A 32 11.97 -2.22 2.72
N ALA A 33 11.66 -1.34 3.67
CA ALA A 33 10.29 -0.95 3.99
C ALA A 33 9.56 -0.27 2.80
N ALA A 34 10.25 0.60 2.06
CA ALA A 34 9.68 1.22 0.87
C ALA A 34 9.45 0.21 -0.27
N ARG A 35 10.33 -0.79 -0.40
CA ARG A 35 10.17 -1.91 -1.34
C ARG A 35 9.00 -2.80 -0.93
N ALA A 36 8.84 -3.10 0.37
CA ALA A 36 7.72 -3.85 0.91
C ALA A 36 6.36 -3.21 0.62
N ILE A 37 6.24 -1.89 0.78
CA ILE A 37 5.04 -1.15 0.37
C ILE A 37 4.79 -1.33 -1.13
N SER A 38 5.82 -1.18 -1.95
CA SER A 38 5.69 -1.25 -3.41
C SER A 38 5.30 -2.66 -3.89
N HIS A 39 5.90 -3.70 -3.32
CA HIS A 39 5.61 -5.09 -3.64
C HIS A 39 4.18 -5.48 -3.19
N SER A 40 3.87 -5.23 -1.92
CA SER A 40 2.55 -5.58 -1.33
C SER A 40 1.41 -4.85 -2.05
N THR A 41 1.57 -3.55 -2.32
CA THR A 41 0.52 -2.76 -2.99
C THR A 41 0.26 -3.24 -4.41
N ARG A 42 1.30 -3.61 -5.16
CA ARG A 42 1.13 -4.20 -6.51
C ARG A 42 0.47 -5.57 -6.45
N LYS A 43 0.86 -6.43 -5.51
CA LYS A 43 0.28 -7.76 -5.33
C LYS A 43 -1.23 -7.67 -5.06
N VAL A 44 -1.61 -6.89 -4.03
CA VAL A 44 -3.02 -6.66 -3.68
C VAL A 44 -3.77 -5.99 -4.83
N ALA A 45 -3.17 -5.00 -5.48
CA ALA A 45 -3.79 -4.34 -6.61
C ALA A 45 -4.02 -5.28 -7.79
N LYS A 46 -3.18 -6.30 -8.00
CA LYS A 46 -3.39 -7.30 -9.06
C LYS A 46 -4.46 -8.32 -8.70
N GLU A 47 -4.48 -8.77 -7.45
CA GLU A 47 -5.33 -9.85 -6.97
C GLU A 47 -6.74 -9.39 -6.56
N ALA A 48 -6.90 -8.11 -6.19
CA ALA A 48 -8.17 -7.56 -5.75
C ALA A 48 -9.26 -7.72 -6.82
N ARG A 49 -10.41 -8.23 -6.37
CA ARG A 49 -11.58 -8.50 -7.19
C ARG A 49 -12.67 -7.48 -6.91
N VAL A 50 -13.19 -6.87 -7.97
CA VAL A 50 -14.26 -5.89 -7.90
C VAL A 50 -15.55 -6.54 -8.34
N ASP A 51 -16.44 -6.79 -7.38
CA ASP A 51 -17.82 -7.24 -7.59
C ASP A 51 -17.93 -8.48 -8.51
N ASP A 52 -18.87 -8.50 -9.48
CA ASP A 52 -19.19 -9.61 -10.40
C ASP A 52 -18.08 -9.96 -11.42
N ASN A 53 -16.82 -9.58 -11.16
CA ASN A 53 -15.62 -10.25 -11.65
C ASN A 53 -15.36 -10.33 -13.16
N ARG A 54 -15.76 -9.34 -13.96
CA ARG A 54 -15.28 -9.26 -15.37
C ARG A 54 -13.89 -8.64 -15.52
N ARG A 55 -13.47 -7.78 -14.58
CA ARG A 55 -12.16 -7.13 -14.60
C ARG A 55 -11.49 -7.30 -13.25
N LYS A 56 -10.32 -7.94 -13.26
CA LYS A 56 -9.48 -8.12 -12.08
C LYS A 56 -8.54 -6.93 -11.90
N GLY A 57 -8.22 -6.67 -10.65
CA GLY A 57 -7.25 -5.70 -10.24
C GLY A 57 -7.82 -4.29 -10.02
N LEU A 58 -7.09 -3.51 -9.24
CA LEU A 58 -7.33 -2.14 -8.84
C LEU A 58 -6.18 -1.24 -9.30
N PRO A 59 -6.40 0.07 -9.49
CA PRO A 59 -5.31 1.01 -9.65
C PRO A 59 -4.35 0.97 -8.45
N VAL A 60 -3.06 0.69 -8.71
CA VAL A 60 -2.02 0.59 -7.67
C VAL A 60 -1.96 1.85 -6.81
N LYS A 61 -2.17 3.04 -7.41
CA LYS A 61 -2.20 4.32 -6.70
C LYS A 61 -3.24 4.34 -5.56
N LEU A 62 -4.44 3.80 -5.78
CA LEU A 62 -5.51 3.76 -4.76
C LEU A 62 -5.15 2.85 -3.59
N VAL A 63 -4.48 1.73 -3.87
CA VAL A 63 -4.00 0.81 -2.83
C VAL A 63 -2.83 1.43 -2.08
N ARG A 64 -1.88 2.03 -2.80
CA ARG A 64 -0.67 2.67 -2.22
C ARG A 64 -0.99 3.84 -1.30
N GLN A 65 -2.01 4.65 -1.61
CA GLN A 65 -2.47 5.77 -0.75
C GLN A 65 -2.89 5.32 0.67
N ARG A 66 -3.16 4.02 0.87
CA ARG A 66 -3.56 3.47 2.16
C ARG A 66 -2.38 3.16 3.08
N ALA A 67 -1.18 3.04 2.52
CA ALA A 67 0.03 2.72 3.27
C ALA A 67 0.87 3.99 3.51
N ARG A 68 1.29 4.19 4.76
CA ARG A 68 2.18 5.28 5.18
C ARG A 68 3.43 4.69 5.83
N LEU A 69 4.59 5.16 5.39
CA LEU A 69 5.87 4.78 5.97
C LEU A 69 6.30 5.81 7.01
N ARG A 70 6.53 5.37 8.25
CA ARG A 70 7.38 6.12 9.18
C ARG A 70 8.79 5.56 9.07
N LYS A 71 9.71 6.42 8.69
CA LYS A 71 11.10 6.06 8.39
C LYS A 71 11.88 5.79 9.67
N ALA A 72 12.81 4.84 9.59
CA ALA A 72 13.86 4.62 10.55
C ALA A 72 14.81 5.83 10.59
N LYS A 73 15.38 6.09 11.77
CA LYS A 73 16.40 7.10 12.02
C LYS A 73 17.65 6.42 12.62
N PRO A 74 18.83 7.06 12.63
CA PRO A 74 20.04 6.47 13.21
C PRO A 74 19.90 6.13 14.70
N ASP A 75 19.21 6.97 15.47
CA ASP A 75 18.88 6.75 16.90
C ASP A 75 17.85 5.63 17.11
N ARG A 76 16.98 5.41 16.12
CA ARG A 76 15.92 4.40 16.15
C ARG A 76 15.82 3.69 14.80
N PRO A 77 16.57 2.59 14.59
CA PRO A 77 16.66 1.90 13.30
C PRO A 77 15.41 1.03 12.99
N ILE A 78 14.22 1.51 13.34
CA ILE A 78 12.95 0.82 13.15
C ILE A 78 12.08 1.63 12.19
N ALA A 79 11.67 1.03 11.08
CA ALA A 79 10.65 1.59 10.19
C ALA A 79 9.30 0.92 10.43
N SER A 80 8.24 1.71 10.50
CA SER A 80 6.87 1.19 10.68
C SER A 80 5.99 1.54 9.50
N ILE A 81 5.23 0.56 9.01
CA ILE A 81 4.26 0.75 7.92
C ILE A 81 2.85 0.77 8.53
N LYS A 82 2.14 1.89 8.42
CA LYS A 82 0.75 2.02 8.86
C LYS A 82 -0.20 1.89 7.67
N ILE A 83 -1.20 1.02 7.77
CA ILE A 83 -2.09 0.68 6.64
C ILE A 83 -3.55 0.91 7.02
N ASN A 84 -4.27 1.64 6.18
CA ASN A 84 -5.72 1.76 6.27
C ASN A 84 -6.40 0.53 5.64
N ARG A 85 -6.66 -0.49 6.47
CA ARG A 85 -7.22 -1.79 6.06
C ARG A 85 -8.70 -1.79 5.68
N GLY A 86 -9.44 -0.70 5.92
CA GLY A 86 -10.87 -0.65 5.61
C GLY A 86 -11.16 -0.89 4.12
N ASN A 87 -12.31 -1.49 3.81
CA ASN A 87 -12.73 -1.78 2.44
C ASN A 87 -12.77 -0.52 1.56
N LEU A 88 -12.63 -0.67 0.25
CA LEU A 88 -12.62 0.45 -0.70
C LEU A 88 -14.03 0.70 -1.24
N PRO A 89 -14.64 1.87 -1.00
CA PRO A 89 -15.92 2.20 -1.62
C PRO A 89 -15.81 2.24 -3.13
N ALA A 90 -16.79 1.67 -3.84
CA ALA A 90 -16.78 1.58 -5.29
C ALA A 90 -16.72 2.96 -5.97
N ILE A 91 -17.28 4.01 -5.35
CA ILE A 91 -17.21 5.39 -5.87
C ILE A 91 -15.77 5.89 -6.07
N LYS A 92 -14.80 5.37 -5.32
CA LYS A 92 -13.39 5.76 -5.45
C LYS A 92 -12.67 5.15 -6.66
N LEU A 93 -13.33 4.25 -7.40
CA LEU A 93 -12.72 3.56 -8.53
C LEU A 93 -12.63 4.42 -9.80
N GLY A 94 -13.38 5.53 -9.87
CA GLY A 94 -13.33 6.47 -10.99
C GLY A 94 -14.65 7.21 -11.18
N ALA A 95 -14.79 7.88 -12.33
CA ALA A 95 -16.03 8.55 -12.71
C ALA A 95 -17.18 7.55 -12.88
N ALA A 96 -18.34 7.87 -12.31
CA ALA A 96 -19.50 7.01 -12.32
C ALA A 96 -20.49 7.46 -13.41
N ARG A 97 -21.00 6.50 -14.20
CA ARG A 97 -21.96 6.72 -15.28
C ARG A 97 -22.93 5.56 -15.40
N VAL A 98 -24.20 5.83 -15.62
CA VAL A 98 -25.20 4.78 -15.87
C VAL A 98 -25.18 4.40 -17.33
N ARG A 99 -25.09 3.09 -17.62
CA ARG A 99 -25.28 2.54 -18.96
C ARG A 99 -26.67 1.93 -19.05
N LEU A 100 -27.55 2.59 -19.80
CA LEU A 100 -28.91 2.13 -20.03
C LEU A 100 -28.91 0.86 -20.90
N SER A 101 -29.81 -0.06 -20.57
CA SER A 101 -30.12 -1.20 -21.43
C SER A 101 -30.90 -0.72 -22.65
N ARG A 102 -30.57 -1.26 -23.84
CA ARG A 102 -31.28 -0.96 -25.11
C ARG A 102 -32.18 -2.11 -25.57
N ARG A 103 -32.37 -3.15 -24.74
CA ARG A 103 -33.23 -4.28 -25.09
C ARG A 103 -34.70 -3.84 -25.08
N ARG A 104 -35.48 -4.25 -26.08
CA ARG A 104 -36.90 -3.88 -26.23
C ARG A 104 -37.75 -4.32 -25.03
N GLU A 105 -37.36 -5.40 -24.35
CA GLU A 105 -38.01 -5.94 -23.15
C GLU A 105 -37.63 -5.20 -21.84
N ALA A 106 -36.60 -4.35 -21.88
CA ALA A 106 -36.06 -3.66 -20.70
C ALA A 106 -36.91 -2.44 -20.30
N LYS A 107 -38.16 -2.67 -19.88
CA LYS A 107 -39.03 -1.61 -19.33
C LYS A 107 -38.46 -1.06 -18.01
N HIS A 108 -38.66 0.24 -17.75
CA HIS A 108 -38.21 0.97 -16.56
C HIS A 108 -36.70 0.83 -16.25
N GLY A 109 -35.87 0.74 -17.29
CA GLY A 109 -34.42 0.67 -17.12
C GLY A 109 -33.92 -0.67 -16.55
N LYS A 110 -34.75 -1.72 -16.54
CA LYS A 110 -34.31 -3.09 -16.15
C LYS A 110 -33.10 -3.53 -16.98
N GLY A 111 -32.07 -4.05 -16.30
CA GLY A 111 -30.81 -4.44 -16.95
C GLY A 111 -29.85 -3.28 -17.25
N SER A 112 -30.19 -2.04 -16.88
CA SER A 112 -29.21 -0.94 -16.85
C SER A 112 -28.16 -1.21 -15.79
N VAL A 113 -26.94 -0.74 -16.05
CA VAL A 113 -25.78 -1.06 -15.22
C VAL A 113 -25.00 0.20 -14.91
N LEU A 114 -24.59 0.35 -13.65
CA LEU A 114 -23.70 1.44 -13.27
C LEU A 114 -22.26 1.08 -13.62
N LYS A 115 -21.58 1.96 -14.34
CA LYS A 115 -20.14 1.86 -14.58
C LYS A 115 -19.40 2.87 -13.73
N VAL A 116 -18.34 2.44 -13.05
CA VAL A 116 -17.46 3.33 -12.30
C VAL A 116 -16.03 3.10 -12.78
N GLY A 117 -15.50 4.08 -13.49
CA GLY A 117 -14.27 3.92 -14.27
C GLY A 117 -14.37 2.69 -15.20
N PRO A 118 -13.41 1.74 -15.11
CA PRO A 118 -13.44 0.53 -15.93
C PRO A 118 -14.39 -0.56 -15.39
N TYR A 119 -14.94 -0.42 -14.18
CA TYR A 119 -15.72 -1.46 -13.51
C TYR A 119 -17.22 -1.32 -13.77
N THR A 120 -17.94 -2.42 -13.58
CA THR A 120 -19.36 -2.55 -13.91
C THR A 120 -20.07 -3.16 -12.70
N PHE A 121 -21.07 -2.45 -12.17
CA PHE A 121 -21.83 -2.80 -10.99
C PHE A 121 -23.30 -2.97 -11.35
N ARG A 122 -23.78 -4.21 -11.30
CA ARG A 122 -25.19 -4.54 -11.58
C ARG A 122 -26.07 -4.13 -10.41
N ASN A 123 -27.31 -3.72 -10.72
CA ASN A 123 -28.32 -3.35 -9.73
C ASN A 123 -27.80 -2.34 -8.68
N ALA A 124 -26.90 -1.47 -9.12
CA ALA A 124 -26.29 -0.44 -8.30
C ALA A 124 -26.66 0.94 -8.85
N PHE A 125 -26.75 1.91 -7.96
CA PHE A 125 -27.12 3.28 -8.27
C PHE A 125 -26.27 4.26 -7.45
N ILE A 126 -26.29 5.53 -7.85
CA ILE A 126 -25.61 6.60 -7.14
C ILE A 126 -26.64 7.33 -6.29
N GLN A 127 -26.31 7.57 -5.03
CA GLN A 127 -27.16 8.33 -4.11
C GLN A 127 -26.28 9.22 -3.24
N GLN A 128 -26.76 10.43 -2.95
CA GLN A 128 -26.17 11.28 -1.93
C GLN A 128 -26.70 10.85 -0.56
N LEU A 129 -25.79 10.57 0.36
CA LEU A 129 -26.13 10.27 1.75
C LEU A 129 -26.51 11.55 2.51
N ALA A 130 -27.16 11.41 3.67
CA ALA A 130 -27.51 12.54 4.54
C ALA A 130 -26.31 13.41 4.94
N ASN A 131 -25.09 12.86 4.91
CA ASN A 131 -23.85 13.60 5.16
C ASN A 131 -23.29 14.34 3.93
N GLY A 132 -24.07 14.44 2.84
CA GLY A 132 -23.68 15.10 1.59
C GLY A 132 -22.75 14.30 0.68
N ARG A 133 -22.29 13.11 1.09
CA ARG A 133 -21.34 12.31 0.28
C ARG A 133 -22.08 11.43 -0.72
N TRP A 134 -21.67 11.53 -1.97
CA TRP A 134 -22.08 10.61 -3.02
C TRP A 134 -21.48 9.22 -2.82
N GLN A 135 -22.31 8.19 -2.91
CA GLN A 135 -21.90 6.80 -2.83
C GLN A 135 -22.55 5.97 -3.92
N VAL A 136 -21.88 4.87 -4.27
CA VAL A 136 -22.46 3.79 -5.05
C VAL A 136 -23.14 2.85 -4.07
N MET A 137 -24.43 2.66 -4.25
CA MET A 137 -25.27 1.85 -3.38
C MET A 137 -25.90 0.70 -4.16
N ARG A 138 -26.23 -0.38 -3.46
CA ARG A 138 -26.93 -1.55 -3.99
C ARG A 138 -27.95 -2.02 -2.96
N ARG A 139 -29.09 -2.52 -3.45
CA ARG A 139 -30.05 -3.23 -2.62
C ARG A 139 -29.54 -4.64 -2.31
N VAL A 140 -29.38 -4.99 -1.04
CA VAL A 140 -28.78 -6.26 -0.59
C VAL A 140 -29.85 -7.33 -0.28
N GLY A 141 -31.10 -6.93 -0.03
CA GLY A 141 -32.16 -7.87 0.38
C GLY A 141 -33.58 -7.36 0.12
N ARG A 142 -34.57 -8.06 0.67
CA ARG A 142 -36.00 -7.77 0.49
C ARG A 142 -36.62 -6.87 1.58
N ALA A 143 -35.91 -6.63 2.68
CA ALA A 143 -36.36 -5.79 3.78
C ALA A 143 -36.73 -4.35 3.33
N ARG A 144 -37.30 -3.55 4.23
CA ARG A 144 -37.77 -2.19 3.90
C ARG A 144 -36.63 -1.24 3.48
N TYR A 145 -35.48 -1.30 4.17
CA TYR A 145 -34.31 -0.44 3.88
C TYR A 145 -32.98 -1.21 3.73
N PRO A 146 -32.86 -2.20 2.83
CA PRO A 146 -31.69 -3.03 2.71
C PRO A 146 -30.76 -2.43 1.65
N ILE A 147 -30.30 -1.20 1.86
CA ILE A 147 -29.44 -0.48 0.91
C ILE A 147 -28.07 -0.30 1.55
N ASP A 148 -27.04 -0.84 0.92
CA ASP A 148 -25.66 -0.72 1.39
C ASP A 148 -24.76 -0.08 0.34
N VAL A 149 -23.68 0.52 0.84
CA VAL A 149 -22.59 1.02 0.00
C VAL A 149 -21.82 -0.16 -0.57
N VAL A 150 -21.67 -0.18 -1.89
CA VAL A 150 -20.86 -1.19 -2.58
C VAL A 150 -19.39 -0.96 -2.28
N LYS A 151 -18.73 -1.97 -1.74
CA LYS A 151 -17.33 -1.92 -1.30
C LYS A 151 -16.55 -3.08 -1.89
N VAL A 152 -15.30 -2.82 -2.24
CA VAL A 152 -14.31 -3.83 -2.60
C VAL A 152 -13.64 -4.31 -1.30
N PRO A 153 -13.70 -5.62 -0.98
CA PRO A 153 -13.07 -6.15 0.21
C PRO A 153 -11.55 -6.08 0.07
N LEU A 154 -10.90 -5.34 0.97
CA LEU A 154 -9.43 -5.17 0.97
C LEU A 154 -8.79 -5.50 2.31
N SER A 155 -9.58 -5.65 3.37
CA SER A 155 -9.03 -5.83 4.72
C SER A 155 -8.14 -7.06 4.86
N GLY A 156 -8.64 -8.24 4.50
CA GLY A 156 -7.85 -9.48 4.53
C GLY A 156 -6.64 -9.44 3.58
N PRO A 157 -6.86 -9.17 2.28
CA PRO A 157 -5.77 -9.13 1.30
C PRO A 157 -4.64 -8.17 1.64
N LEU A 158 -4.96 -6.98 2.21
CA LEU A 158 -3.94 -6.04 2.64
C LEU A 158 -3.13 -6.58 3.82
N THR A 159 -3.77 -7.17 4.82
CA THR A 159 -3.05 -7.71 5.98
C THR A 159 -2.12 -8.85 5.54
N GLU A 160 -2.64 -9.83 4.81
CA GLU A 160 -1.88 -11.00 4.36
C GLU A 160 -0.69 -10.61 3.48
N ALA A 161 -0.93 -9.76 2.47
CA ALA A 161 0.12 -9.41 1.51
C ALA A 161 1.25 -8.59 2.15
N PHE A 162 0.94 -7.69 3.08
CA PHE A 162 1.96 -6.90 3.78
C PHE A 162 2.74 -7.75 4.78
N MET A 163 2.08 -8.62 5.56
CA MET A 163 2.80 -9.51 6.48
C MET A 163 3.74 -10.47 5.74
N ALA A 164 3.26 -11.08 4.66
CA ALA A 164 4.06 -11.99 3.84
C ALA A 164 5.23 -11.26 3.16
N SER A 165 4.96 -10.14 2.47
CA SER A 165 6.02 -9.42 1.74
C SER A 165 7.04 -8.77 2.67
N SER A 166 6.63 -8.28 3.83
CA SER A 166 7.56 -7.70 4.81
C SER A 166 8.56 -8.73 5.30
N SER A 167 8.09 -9.91 5.73
CA SER A 167 8.97 -10.98 6.21
C SER A 167 9.91 -11.45 5.09
N GLN A 168 9.35 -11.74 3.92
CA GLN A 168 10.12 -12.20 2.77
C GLN A 168 11.23 -11.21 2.36
N LEU A 169 10.94 -9.91 2.30
CA LEU A 169 11.92 -8.91 1.88
C LEU A 169 12.95 -8.58 2.96
N ILE A 170 12.60 -8.74 4.23
CA ILE A 170 13.59 -8.65 5.31
C ILE A 170 14.64 -9.75 5.12
N ASP A 171 14.20 -10.99 4.87
CA ASP A 171 15.12 -12.12 4.70
C ASP A 171 15.94 -12.02 3.41
N SER A 172 15.31 -11.64 2.29
CA SER A 172 15.97 -11.66 0.97
C SER A 172 16.84 -10.43 0.68
N ASP A 173 16.37 -9.23 1.07
CA ASP A 173 16.91 -7.96 0.59
C ASP A 173 17.65 -7.18 1.66
N MET A 174 17.33 -7.38 2.95
CA MET A 174 17.99 -6.64 4.04
C MET A 174 19.51 -6.81 4.05
N PRO A 175 20.08 -8.02 3.93
CA PRO A 175 21.53 -8.19 3.93
C PRO A 175 22.21 -7.43 2.79
N LYS A 176 21.59 -7.42 1.60
CA LYS A 176 22.09 -6.74 0.40
C LYS A 176 22.05 -5.22 0.56
N GLU A 177 20.93 -4.68 1.07
CA GLU A 177 20.78 -3.25 1.31
C GLU A 177 21.69 -2.76 2.45
N LEU A 178 21.89 -3.56 3.49
CA LEU A 178 22.83 -3.26 4.58
C LEU A 178 24.26 -3.21 4.08
N ALA A 179 24.72 -4.24 3.35
CA ALA A 179 26.06 -4.26 2.78
C ALA A 179 26.31 -3.06 1.85
N SER A 180 25.32 -2.75 1.00
CA SER A 180 25.39 -1.59 0.10
C SER A 180 25.44 -0.26 0.87
N ALA A 181 24.60 -0.09 1.89
CA ALA A 181 24.55 1.12 2.70
C ALA A 181 25.85 1.31 3.49
N LEU A 182 26.36 0.25 4.13
CA LEU A 182 27.64 0.26 4.86
C LEU A 182 28.80 0.62 3.95
N LYS A 183 28.91 -0.03 2.77
CA LYS A 183 29.94 0.30 1.78
C LYS A 183 29.90 1.76 1.35
N ASN A 184 28.70 2.31 1.14
CA ASN A 184 28.57 3.72 0.78
C ASN A 184 28.94 4.65 1.93
N GLN A 185 28.57 4.33 3.17
CA GLN A 185 28.94 5.14 4.33
C GLN A 185 30.46 5.11 4.60
N LEU A 186 31.11 3.94 4.47
CA LEU A 186 32.57 3.82 4.52
C LEU A 186 33.25 4.71 3.48
N ARG A 187 32.76 4.68 2.23
CA ARG A 187 33.28 5.54 1.16
C ARG A 187 33.16 7.03 1.50
N LEU A 188 32.07 7.46 2.13
CA LEU A 188 31.87 8.86 2.52
C LEU A 188 32.76 9.27 3.69
N HIS A 189 33.05 8.36 4.62
CA HIS A 189 33.86 8.65 5.79
C HIS A 189 35.36 8.62 5.52
N ILE A 190 35.82 7.72 4.63
CA ILE A 190 37.25 7.61 4.24
C ILE A 190 37.67 8.74 3.28
N LYS A 191 36.72 9.30 2.50
CA LYS A 191 36.98 10.45 1.62
C LYS A 191 37.02 11.80 2.34
N ARG A 192 36.56 11.85 3.59
CA ARG A 192 36.67 13.05 4.44
C ARG A 192 38.03 13.03 5.14
#